data_AF-A0A3D4S8P1-F1
#
_entry.id   AF-A0A3D4S8P1-F1
#
_cell.length_a   1.000
_cell.length_b   1.000
_cell.length_c   1.000
_cell.angle_alpha   90.00
_cell.angle_beta   90.00
_cell.angle_gamma   90.00
#
_symmetry.space_group_name_H-M   'P 1'
#
loop_
_entity.id
_entity.type
_entity.pdbx_description
1 polymer ?
#
loop_
_entity_poly.entity_id
_entity_poly.type
_entity_poly.pdbx_seq_one_letter_code
_entity_poly.pdbx_strand_id
1 'polypeptide(L)'
;MKNEIFSGKWGKCHCQGMTMDRERRYIYYSFTTVLVKTDIDGNLIGYVENIAGHLGCIDYCDADGKVYASLEYKNDAIGKGILGRIGKADVKLRDGFYIAIFDGDKIDRPGMNAATDGVMTAAYLKTVYDDYSGSVTTDGGTVPHIHGCSGIDGLAIGPDFGDRGGKEYLHVCYGVYGDETRADNDYQVILQYEIAELNAAAKPLDEADMHRFGVENPRNKYYLYTGNTTYGVQNLEYDEFTGDYFACVYTGHKPQFPNYPMFVIDGGKAAEEKPLVGCGGETGRVLSLKETGEAKNGISGINFPLGSMGVHSLGDGEFCFVDPVWDDPDNLSVNCVRYRLTGTDGKLAFIKV
;
A
#
# COMPACT_ATOMS: atom_id res chain seq x y z
N MET A 1 18.43 5.52 -16.18
CA MET A 1 18.31 5.95 -14.75
C MET A 1 19.60 5.54 -14.06
N LYS A 2 20.07 6.27 -13.04
CA LYS A 2 21.17 5.79 -12.18
C LYS A 2 20.76 4.47 -11.51
N ASN A 3 21.72 3.64 -11.12
CA ASN A 3 21.41 2.36 -10.45
C ASN A 3 20.96 2.58 -8.99
N GLU A 4 21.29 3.73 -8.43
CA GLU A 4 20.94 4.14 -7.06
C GLU A 4 20.65 5.65 -7.04
N ILE A 5 19.53 6.03 -6.43
CA ILE A 5 19.07 7.42 -6.33
C ILE A 5 18.72 7.73 -4.89
N PHE A 6 19.43 8.71 -4.31
CA PHE A 6 19.18 9.17 -2.95
C PHE A 6 17.95 10.09 -2.91
N SER A 7 17.02 9.81 -2.00
CA SER A 7 15.77 10.56 -1.84
C SER A 7 15.93 11.93 -1.14
N GLY A 8 17.05 12.17 -0.46
CA GLY A 8 17.14 13.25 0.51
C GLY A 8 16.72 12.82 1.92
N LYS A 9 16.81 13.75 2.88
CA LYS A 9 16.54 13.52 4.30
C LYS A 9 15.18 14.12 4.69
N TRP A 10 14.30 13.33 5.30
CA TRP A 10 12.87 13.66 5.46
C TRP A 10 12.31 13.50 6.88
N GLY A 11 13.17 13.67 7.89
CA GLY A 11 12.75 13.73 9.29
C GLY A 11 12.65 12.36 9.98
N LYS A 12 11.76 12.24 10.98
CA LYS A 12 11.70 11.08 11.90
C LYS A 12 10.82 9.92 11.43
N CYS A 13 10.12 10.11 10.31
CA CYS A 13 9.22 9.11 9.75
C CYS A 13 9.93 8.39 8.60
N HIS A 14 9.76 7.08 8.51
CA HIS A 14 10.38 6.30 7.45
C HIS A 14 9.49 6.30 6.20
N CYS A 15 10.11 5.98 5.06
CA CYS A 15 9.41 5.82 3.80
C CYS A 15 8.42 4.64 3.89
N GLN A 16 7.18 4.89 3.49
CA GLN A 16 6.11 3.89 3.42
C GLN A 16 5.93 3.36 1.99
N GLY A 17 6.15 4.21 0.98
CA GLY A 17 5.96 3.85 -0.42
C GLY A 17 6.67 4.78 -1.38
N MET A 18 6.79 4.33 -2.62
CA MET A 18 7.39 5.10 -3.71
C MET A 18 6.69 4.77 -5.02
N THR A 19 6.64 5.73 -5.95
CA THR A 19 6.15 5.51 -7.31
C THR A 19 6.84 6.48 -8.26
N MET A 20 6.70 6.28 -9.57
CA MET A 20 7.34 7.12 -10.58
C MET A 20 6.38 7.58 -11.66
N ASP A 21 6.54 8.84 -12.05
CA ASP A 21 6.07 9.31 -13.35
C ASP A 21 7.18 9.02 -14.36
N ARG A 22 7.06 7.91 -15.09
CA ARG A 22 8.08 7.44 -16.03
C ARG A 22 8.24 8.39 -17.23
N GLU A 23 7.15 9.03 -17.67
CA GLU A 23 7.13 9.93 -18.82
C GLU A 23 7.85 11.24 -18.51
N ARG A 24 7.48 11.90 -17.40
CA ARG A 24 8.04 13.19 -16.97
C ARG A 24 9.30 13.03 -16.12
N ARG A 25 9.65 11.79 -15.78
CA ARG A 25 10.89 11.40 -15.06
C ARG A 25 10.93 11.96 -13.65
N TYR A 26 9.82 11.84 -12.92
CA TYR A 26 9.74 12.17 -11.50
C TYR A 26 9.66 10.91 -10.64
N ILE A 27 10.15 11.03 -9.41
CA ILE A 27 9.97 10.02 -8.37
C ILE A 27 9.21 10.67 -7.22
N TYR A 28 8.23 9.94 -6.70
CA TYR A 28 7.48 10.31 -5.51
C TYR A 28 7.84 9.37 -4.37
N TYR A 29 7.96 9.91 -3.17
CA TYR A 29 8.18 9.15 -1.95
C TYR A 29 7.21 9.57 -0.86
N SER A 30 6.64 8.61 -0.14
CA SER A 30 5.76 8.85 1.00
C SER A 30 6.53 8.61 2.30
N PHE A 31 6.85 9.67 3.05
CA PHE A 31 7.52 9.60 4.36
C PHE A 31 6.53 9.78 5.51
N THR A 32 5.43 9.02 5.51
CA THR A 32 4.33 9.01 6.51
C THR A 32 3.55 10.33 6.62
N THR A 33 4.22 11.47 6.75
CA THR A 33 3.62 12.79 6.98
C THR A 33 4.03 13.81 5.92
N VAL A 34 4.83 13.37 4.93
CA VAL A 34 5.35 14.18 3.84
C VAL A 34 5.30 13.37 2.54
N LEU A 35 4.78 13.96 1.47
CA LEU A 35 4.95 13.45 0.11
C LEU A 35 6.06 14.26 -0.56
N VAL A 36 7.09 13.59 -1.06
CA VAL A 36 8.26 14.19 -1.69
C VAL A 36 8.21 13.94 -3.19
N LYS A 37 8.57 14.95 -3.99
CA LYS A 37 8.76 14.82 -5.44
C LYS A 37 10.19 15.21 -5.81
N THR A 38 10.91 14.29 -6.44
CA THR A 38 12.25 14.53 -7.00
C THR A 38 12.24 14.31 -8.51
N ASP A 39 13.25 14.81 -9.20
CA ASP A 39 13.60 14.28 -10.51
C ASP A 39 14.28 12.91 -10.39
N ILE A 40 14.52 12.29 -11.54
CA ILE A 40 15.17 10.98 -11.69
C ILE A 40 16.64 10.95 -11.28
N ASP A 41 17.25 12.09 -11.01
CA ASP A 41 18.63 12.23 -10.54
C ASP A 41 18.70 12.41 -9.02
N GLY A 42 17.55 12.55 -8.36
CA GLY A 42 17.39 12.76 -6.92
C GLY A 42 17.33 14.24 -6.51
N ASN A 43 17.23 15.16 -7.46
CA ASN A 43 17.10 16.59 -7.14
C ASN A 43 15.67 16.89 -6.70
N LEU A 44 15.52 17.58 -5.56
CA LEU A 44 14.23 17.98 -5.03
C LEU A 44 13.51 18.95 -5.98
N ILE A 45 12.26 18.62 -6.32
CA ILE A 45 11.34 19.51 -7.05
C ILE A 45 10.41 20.21 -6.07
N GLY A 46 9.76 19.44 -5.19
CA GLY A 46 8.85 19.96 -4.19
C GLY A 46 8.44 18.90 -3.18
N TYR A 47 7.75 19.33 -2.12
CA TYR A 47 7.17 18.38 -1.16
C TYR A 47 5.92 18.96 -0.52
N VAL A 48 5.01 18.07 -0.16
CA VAL A 48 3.75 18.35 0.52
C VAL A 48 3.85 17.89 1.96
N GLU A 49 3.56 18.77 2.91
CA GLU A 49 3.63 18.52 4.34
C GLU A 49 2.29 18.85 5.03
N ASN A 50 2.29 18.86 6.37
CA ASN A 50 1.11 19.05 7.22
C ASN A 50 0.07 17.93 7.11
N ILE A 51 0.53 16.70 6.87
CA ILE A 51 -0.27 15.49 6.97
C ILE A 51 -0.04 14.90 8.37
N ALA A 52 -1.07 14.83 9.20
CA ALA A 52 -1.00 14.25 10.56
C ALA A 52 -1.45 12.78 10.61
N GLY A 53 -1.91 12.24 9.49
CA GLY A 53 -2.21 10.82 9.32
C GLY A 53 -0.98 10.00 8.94
N HIS A 54 -1.19 8.69 8.82
CA HIS A 54 -0.27 7.75 8.20
C HIS A 54 -0.50 7.77 6.68
N LEU A 55 0.35 8.49 5.95
CA LEU A 55 0.46 8.38 4.49
C LEU A 55 1.28 7.13 4.17
N GLY A 56 0.62 6.09 3.66
CA GLY A 56 1.20 4.78 3.41
C GLY A 56 1.77 4.66 2.00
N CYS A 57 1.55 3.48 1.39
CA CYS A 57 1.83 3.18 -0.01
C CYS A 57 1.25 4.22 -0.97
N ILE A 58 1.94 4.43 -2.08
CA ILE A 58 1.56 5.37 -3.14
C ILE A 58 1.72 4.75 -4.51
N ASP A 59 0.89 5.17 -5.46
CA ASP A 59 1.02 4.80 -6.86
C ASP A 59 0.62 5.93 -7.81
N TYR A 60 1.23 5.98 -8.99
CA TYR A 60 1.04 7.02 -9.99
C TYR A 60 0.07 6.55 -11.06
N CYS A 61 -0.94 7.37 -11.35
CA CYS A 61 -1.91 7.08 -12.39
C CYS A 61 -1.51 7.80 -13.69
N ASP A 62 -0.99 7.05 -14.67
CA ASP A 62 -0.63 7.59 -15.98
C ASP A 62 -1.83 8.26 -16.68
N ALA A 63 -3.05 7.78 -16.45
CA ALA A 63 -4.26 8.27 -17.12
C ALA A 63 -4.67 9.70 -16.69
N ASP A 64 -4.35 10.12 -15.47
CA ASP A 64 -4.74 11.43 -14.96
C ASP A 64 -3.60 12.26 -14.33
N GLY A 65 -2.38 11.71 -14.29
CA GLY A 65 -1.18 12.39 -13.81
C GLY A 65 -1.11 12.59 -12.30
N LYS A 66 -1.95 11.88 -11.53
CA LYS A 66 -2.04 12.02 -10.08
C LYS A 66 -1.36 10.88 -9.32
N VAL A 67 -0.93 11.18 -8.10
CA VAL A 67 -0.43 10.17 -7.15
C VAL A 67 -1.55 9.83 -6.17
N TYR A 68 -1.89 8.55 -6.08
CA TYR A 68 -2.86 7.99 -5.16
C TYR A 68 -2.11 7.41 -3.97
N ALA A 69 -2.62 7.65 -2.76
CA ALA A 69 -1.96 7.24 -1.53
C ALA A 69 -2.97 6.70 -0.53
N SER A 70 -2.61 5.67 0.23
CA SER A 70 -3.36 5.30 1.42
C SER A 70 -3.13 6.35 2.50
N LEU A 71 -4.19 6.79 3.16
CA LEU A 71 -4.12 7.76 4.24
C LEU A 71 -5.00 7.34 5.40
N GLU A 72 -4.36 7.08 6.54
CA GLU A 72 -5.04 6.64 7.75
C GLU A 72 -4.94 7.65 8.88
N TYR A 73 -6.06 7.89 9.55
CA TYR A 73 -6.12 8.57 10.83
C TYR A 73 -6.68 7.59 11.83
N LYS A 74 -5.90 7.28 12.86
CA LYS A 74 -6.27 6.31 13.91
C LYS A 74 -5.94 6.87 15.29
N ASN A 75 -6.73 6.52 16.29
CA ASN A 75 -6.44 6.83 17.70
C ASN A 75 -5.75 5.69 18.45
N ASP A 76 -5.23 4.71 17.73
CA ASP A 76 -4.45 3.60 18.27
C ASP A 76 -3.00 4.02 18.56
N ALA A 77 -2.14 3.03 18.88
CA ALA A 77 -0.74 3.28 19.18
C ALA A 77 0.03 3.86 17.99
N ILE A 78 -0.33 3.49 16.75
CA ILE A 78 0.34 3.96 15.53
C ILE A 78 0.03 5.44 15.34
N GLY A 79 -1.24 5.81 15.32
CA GLY A 79 -1.63 7.21 15.10
C GLY A 79 -1.13 8.15 16.21
N LYS A 80 -1.19 7.71 17.48
CA LYS A 80 -0.61 8.47 18.60
C LYS A 80 0.91 8.61 18.47
N GLY A 81 1.60 7.58 17.99
CA GLY A 81 3.04 7.61 17.72
C GLY A 81 3.40 8.64 16.64
N ILE A 82 2.64 8.70 15.55
CA ILE A 82 2.81 9.68 14.48
C ILE A 82 2.61 11.10 15.02
N LEU A 83 1.48 11.36 15.69
CA LEU A 83 1.18 12.66 16.30
C LEU A 83 2.28 13.11 17.28
N GLY A 84 2.82 12.19 18.07
CA GLY A 84 3.95 12.45 18.96
C GLY A 84 5.22 12.89 18.21
N ARG A 85 5.56 12.23 17.10
CA ARG A 85 6.75 12.56 16.29
C ARG A 85 6.66 13.91 15.60
N ILE A 86 5.45 14.39 15.29
CA ILE A 86 5.22 15.70 14.65
C ILE A 86 4.81 16.80 15.63
N GLY A 87 4.92 16.57 16.94
CA GLY A 87 4.61 17.59 17.96
C GLY A 87 3.12 17.90 18.12
N LYS A 88 2.22 17.01 17.67
CA LYS A 88 0.76 17.11 17.77
C LYS A 88 0.15 16.10 18.77
N ALA A 89 0.90 15.70 19.81
CA ALA A 89 0.50 14.61 20.73
C ALA A 89 -0.85 14.84 21.44
N ASP A 90 -1.26 16.10 21.64
CA ASP A 90 -2.53 16.46 22.30
C ASP A 90 -3.73 16.50 21.33
N VAL A 91 -3.50 16.39 20.03
CA VAL A 91 -4.56 16.40 19.02
C VAL A 91 -5.29 15.06 19.06
N LYS A 92 -6.63 15.12 19.13
CA LYS A 92 -7.50 13.96 18.97
C LYS A 92 -8.20 14.04 17.63
N LEU A 93 -7.80 13.16 16.72
CA LEU A 93 -8.44 13.04 15.41
C LEU A 93 -9.56 12.00 15.49
N ARG A 94 -10.45 11.98 14.50
CA ARG A 94 -11.41 10.87 14.37
C ARG A 94 -10.74 9.76 13.57
N ASP A 95 -11.15 8.52 13.82
CA ASP A 95 -10.71 7.43 12.96
C ASP A 95 -11.29 7.64 11.55
N GLY A 96 -10.45 7.54 10.54
CA GLY A 96 -10.81 7.78 9.14
C GLY A 96 -9.78 7.21 8.18
N PHE A 97 -10.28 6.62 7.10
CA PHE A 97 -9.47 5.96 6.08
C PHE A 97 -9.80 6.57 4.74
N TYR A 98 -8.78 6.98 4.01
CA TYR A 98 -8.93 7.74 2.78
C TYR A 98 -7.96 7.23 1.72
N ILE A 99 -8.34 7.44 0.48
CA ILE A 99 -7.37 7.58 -0.61
C ILE A 99 -7.07 9.06 -0.75
N ALA A 100 -5.84 9.46 -0.43
CA ALA A 100 -5.34 10.78 -0.75
C ALA A 100 -4.91 10.82 -2.22
N ILE A 101 -5.28 11.90 -2.91
CA ILE A 101 -5.07 12.09 -4.34
C ILE A 101 -4.31 13.40 -4.51
N PHE A 102 -3.06 13.29 -4.93
CA PHE A 102 -2.17 14.42 -5.14
C PHE A 102 -2.07 14.76 -6.62
N ASP A 103 -2.26 16.03 -6.94
CA ASP A 103 -2.04 16.56 -8.28
C ASP A 103 -0.53 16.79 -8.48
N GLY A 104 0.13 15.84 -9.14
CA GLY A 104 1.59 15.84 -9.31
C GLY A 104 2.10 17.09 -10.02
N ASP A 105 1.29 17.69 -10.89
CA ASP A 105 1.65 18.87 -11.68
C ASP A 105 1.67 20.15 -10.83
N LYS A 106 0.90 20.18 -9.74
CA LYS A 106 0.90 21.30 -8.80
C LYS A 106 2.02 21.23 -7.78
N ILE A 107 2.69 20.09 -7.62
CA ILE A 107 3.82 19.97 -6.70
C ILE A 107 5.08 20.55 -7.37
N ASP A 108 5.32 21.83 -7.15
CA ASP A 108 6.35 22.62 -7.84
C ASP A 108 7.31 23.37 -6.91
N ARG A 109 7.09 23.30 -5.59
CA ARG A 109 7.95 23.93 -4.59
C ARG A 109 8.02 23.15 -3.28
N PRO A 110 9.06 23.39 -2.47
CA PRO A 110 9.12 22.95 -1.09
C PRO A 110 7.99 23.50 -0.21
N GLY A 111 7.58 22.73 0.80
CA GLY A 111 6.72 23.21 1.89
C GLY A 111 5.30 23.53 1.47
N MET A 112 4.71 22.74 0.54
CA MET A 112 3.31 22.90 0.17
C MET A 112 2.42 22.32 1.26
N ASN A 113 1.35 23.02 1.60
CA ASN A 113 0.39 22.57 2.60
C ASN A 113 -0.65 21.64 1.96
N ALA A 114 -0.76 20.41 2.46
CA ALA A 114 -1.70 19.41 1.97
C ALA A 114 -3.15 19.91 1.91
N ALA A 115 -3.60 20.66 2.91
CA ALA A 115 -4.99 21.10 3.02
C ALA A 115 -5.29 22.39 2.24
N THR A 116 -4.34 23.34 2.16
CA THR A 116 -4.64 24.71 1.69
C THR A 116 -4.09 25.06 0.32
N ASP A 117 -3.05 24.37 -0.16
CA ASP A 117 -2.38 24.74 -1.41
C ASP A 117 -3.04 24.13 -2.66
N GLY A 118 -4.14 23.40 -2.50
CA GLY A 118 -4.90 22.82 -3.61
C GLY A 118 -4.18 21.67 -4.32
N VAL A 119 -3.19 21.06 -3.65
CA VAL A 119 -2.36 19.96 -4.16
C VAL A 119 -2.91 18.58 -3.80
N MET A 120 -3.69 18.46 -2.73
CA MET A 120 -4.22 17.19 -2.22
C MET A 120 -5.73 17.27 -2.04
N THR A 121 -6.41 16.20 -2.42
CA THR A 121 -7.79 15.90 -2.01
C THR A 121 -7.84 14.49 -1.42
N ALA A 122 -8.92 14.12 -0.76
CA ALA A 122 -9.09 12.80 -0.17
C ALA A 122 -10.50 12.26 -0.45
N ALA A 123 -10.58 10.95 -0.71
CA ALA A 123 -11.85 10.22 -0.84
C ALA A 123 -11.97 9.21 0.31
N TYR A 124 -13.03 9.32 1.10
CA TYR A 124 -13.27 8.46 2.27
C TYR A 124 -13.63 7.02 1.87
N LEU A 125 -13.12 6.04 2.61
CA LEU A 125 -13.42 4.63 2.40
C LEU A 125 -14.31 4.09 3.53
N LYS A 126 -15.62 4.08 3.30
CA LYS A 126 -16.59 3.67 4.32
C LYS A 126 -16.43 2.20 4.70
N THR A 127 -16.25 1.31 3.72
CA THR A 127 -16.08 -0.14 3.97
C THR A 127 -14.88 -0.44 4.87
N VAL A 128 -13.76 0.27 4.71
CA VAL A 128 -12.59 0.11 5.59
C VAL A 128 -12.94 0.52 7.02
N TYR A 129 -13.61 1.66 7.19
CA TYR A 129 -14.04 2.12 8.51
C TYR A 129 -15.00 1.14 9.20
N ASP A 130 -15.97 0.61 8.45
CA ASP A 130 -16.93 -0.35 8.97
C ASP A 130 -16.24 -1.66 9.38
N ASP A 131 -15.32 -2.19 8.56
CA ASP A 131 -14.58 -3.41 8.87
C ASP A 131 -13.59 -3.20 10.04
N TYR A 132 -12.95 -2.03 10.11
CA TYR A 132 -12.10 -1.65 11.23
C TYR A 132 -12.89 -1.49 12.54
N SER A 133 -14.05 -0.85 12.51
CA SER A 133 -14.86 -0.61 13.72
C SER A 133 -15.79 -1.78 14.10
N GLY A 134 -15.96 -2.73 13.18
CA GLY A 134 -16.83 -3.89 13.32
C GLY A 134 -16.26 -5.00 14.19
N SER A 135 -17.04 -6.06 14.33
CA SER A 135 -16.62 -7.32 14.94
C SER A 135 -17.20 -8.50 14.16
N VAL A 136 -16.54 -9.65 14.24
CA VAL A 136 -16.92 -10.86 13.54
C VAL A 136 -16.92 -12.05 14.51
N THR A 137 -17.89 -12.93 14.35
CA THR A 137 -17.90 -14.21 15.07
C THR A 137 -17.08 -15.23 14.30
N THR A 138 -15.98 -15.66 14.91
CA THR A 138 -15.12 -16.74 14.45
C THR A 138 -15.42 -18.02 15.23
N ASP A 139 -14.78 -19.13 14.84
CA ASP A 139 -14.85 -20.38 15.61
C ASP A 139 -14.37 -20.20 17.07
N GLY A 140 -13.53 -19.20 17.33
CA GLY A 140 -13.03 -18.81 18.65
C GLY A 140 -13.88 -17.79 19.41
N GLY A 141 -15.02 -17.36 18.86
CA GLY A 141 -15.90 -16.33 19.43
C GLY A 141 -15.89 -15.01 18.67
N THR A 142 -16.56 -14.00 19.23
CA THR A 142 -16.64 -12.67 18.62
C THR A 142 -15.39 -11.84 18.93
N VAL A 143 -14.71 -11.39 17.88
CA VAL A 143 -13.48 -10.60 17.94
C VAL A 143 -13.65 -9.28 17.19
N PRO A 144 -13.03 -8.18 17.65
CA PRO A 144 -13.07 -6.90 16.96
C PRO A 144 -12.28 -6.95 15.65
N HIS A 145 -12.53 -5.99 14.77
CA HIS A 145 -11.91 -5.84 13.45
C HIS A 145 -12.24 -7.03 12.54
N ILE A 146 -13.12 -6.83 11.56
CA ILE A 146 -13.49 -7.85 10.58
C ILE A 146 -12.22 -8.20 9.76
N HIS A 147 -11.90 -9.50 9.65
CA HIS A 147 -10.66 -10.01 9.03
C HIS A 147 -9.35 -9.48 9.67
N GLY A 148 -9.43 -8.96 10.91
CA GLY A 148 -8.30 -8.30 11.55
C GLY A 148 -7.94 -6.94 10.93
N CYS A 149 -8.86 -6.28 10.22
CA CYS A 149 -8.65 -4.97 9.59
C CYS A 149 -8.07 -3.94 10.58
N SER A 150 -6.84 -3.52 10.34
CA SER A 150 -6.17 -2.43 11.07
C SER A 150 -6.18 -1.11 10.30
N GLY A 151 -6.94 -1.05 9.19
CA GLY A 151 -7.02 0.08 8.26
C GLY A 151 -6.51 -0.29 6.86
N ILE A 152 -5.72 0.57 6.22
CA ILE A 152 -5.19 0.37 4.85
C ILE A 152 -3.74 0.81 4.71
N ASP A 153 -2.99 0.16 3.83
CA ASP A 153 -1.65 0.61 3.47
C ASP A 153 -1.34 0.35 1.99
N GLY A 154 -0.97 -0.88 1.63
CA GLY A 154 -0.62 -1.24 0.26
C GLY A 154 -1.72 -0.91 -0.75
N LEU A 155 -1.35 -0.29 -1.87
CA LEU A 155 -2.25 -0.04 -2.98
C LEU A 155 -1.52 -0.17 -4.31
N ALA A 156 -2.26 -0.41 -5.39
CA ALA A 156 -1.73 -0.44 -6.75
C ALA A 156 -2.80 -0.04 -7.76
N ILE A 157 -2.39 0.65 -8.81
CA ILE A 157 -3.17 0.86 -10.02
C ILE A 157 -2.82 -0.26 -10.99
N GLY A 158 -3.86 -0.88 -11.54
CA GLY A 158 -3.68 -1.90 -12.55
C GLY A 158 -5.00 -2.57 -12.93
N PRO A 159 -4.97 -3.54 -13.84
CA PRO A 159 -6.17 -4.15 -14.40
C PRO A 159 -6.92 -5.07 -13.43
N ASP A 160 -8.08 -5.57 -13.86
CA ASP A 160 -8.75 -6.66 -13.16
C ASP A 160 -7.89 -7.93 -13.11
N PHE A 161 -7.97 -8.67 -12.00
CA PHE A 161 -7.41 -10.02 -11.93
C PHE A 161 -8.06 -10.92 -12.98
N GLY A 162 -7.25 -11.50 -13.88
CA GLY A 162 -7.68 -12.28 -15.02
C GLY A 162 -7.79 -11.51 -16.34
N ASP A 163 -7.58 -10.20 -16.35
CA ASP A 163 -7.70 -9.32 -17.52
C ASP A 163 -6.42 -8.50 -17.75
N ARG A 164 -5.29 -9.18 -18.00
CA ARG A 164 -3.98 -8.52 -18.18
C ARG A 164 -4.03 -7.45 -19.27
N GLY A 165 -3.60 -6.24 -18.91
CA GLY A 165 -3.63 -5.06 -19.80
C GLY A 165 -5.03 -4.48 -20.04
N GLY A 166 -6.02 -4.89 -19.24
CA GLY A 166 -7.37 -4.35 -19.25
C GLY A 166 -7.48 -2.96 -18.63
N LYS A 167 -8.73 -2.53 -18.40
CA LYS A 167 -9.01 -1.25 -17.72
C LYS A 167 -8.42 -1.27 -16.30
N GLU A 168 -7.79 -0.16 -15.93
CA GLU A 168 -7.17 -0.01 -14.61
C GLU A 168 -8.15 0.45 -13.53
N TYR A 169 -7.88 -0.03 -12.31
CA TYR A 169 -8.60 0.27 -11.08
C TYR A 169 -7.60 0.50 -9.96
N LEU A 170 -8.03 1.19 -8.91
CA LEU A 170 -7.25 1.26 -7.68
C LEU A 170 -7.56 0.03 -6.81
N HIS A 171 -6.53 -0.76 -6.53
CA HIS A 171 -6.55 -1.86 -5.57
C HIS A 171 -6.01 -1.36 -4.24
N VAL A 172 -6.71 -1.62 -3.14
CA VAL A 172 -6.40 -1.10 -1.81
C VAL A 172 -6.42 -2.26 -0.81
N CYS A 173 -5.26 -2.58 -0.26
CA CYS A 173 -5.08 -3.65 0.70
C CYS A 173 -5.40 -3.18 2.12
N TYR A 174 -6.06 -4.04 2.88
CA TYR A 174 -6.20 -3.84 4.30
C TYR A 174 -4.85 -3.94 4.98
N GLY A 175 -4.62 -3.04 5.93
CA GLY A 175 -3.74 -3.34 7.03
C GLY A 175 -4.36 -4.45 7.87
N VAL A 176 -3.56 -5.41 8.34
CA VAL A 176 -4.03 -6.56 9.11
C VAL A 176 -3.29 -6.65 10.44
N TYR A 177 -4.02 -6.66 11.55
CA TYR A 177 -3.42 -6.94 12.86
C TYR A 177 -2.83 -8.35 12.89
N GLY A 178 -1.58 -8.46 13.32
CA GLY A 178 -0.80 -9.70 13.38
C GLY A 178 -1.23 -10.66 14.50
N ASP A 179 -2.52 -10.79 14.76
CA ASP A 179 -3.07 -11.70 15.78
C ASP A 179 -2.86 -13.17 15.34
N GLU A 180 -2.08 -13.90 16.13
CA GLU A 180 -1.73 -15.30 15.85
C GLU A 180 -2.85 -16.28 16.23
N THR A 181 -3.87 -15.83 16.99
CA THR A 181 -4.86 -16.69 17.63
C THR A 181 -6.15 -16.88 16.84
N ARG A 182 -6.41 -16.00 15.84
CA ARG A 182 -7.59 -16.05 14.97
C ARG A 182 -7.22 -16.56 13.58
N ALA A 183 -8.18 -17.05 12.79
CA ALA A 183 -7.92 -17.61 11.46
C ALA A 183 -8.44 -16.73 10.32
N ASP A 184 -9.39 -15.84 10.59
CA ASP A 184 -9.98 -14.94 9.60
C ASP A 184 -9.04 -13.81 9.14
N ASN A 185 -7.87 -13.65 9.78
CA ASN A 185 -6.79 -12.78 9.34
C ASN A 185 -5.66 -13.53 8.59
N ASP A 186 -5.89 -14.78 8.15
CA ASP A 186 -4.96 -15.51 7.28
C ASP A 186 -5.05 -15.09 5.80
N TYR A 187 -6.01 -14.22 5.49
CA TYR A 187 -6.16 -13.60 4.18
C TYR A 187 -5.68 -12.16 4.19
N GLN A 188 -4.94 -11.76 3.16
CA GLN A 188 -4.90 -10.35 2.77
C GLN A 188 -6.23 -10.01 2.11
N VAL A 189 -6.85 -8.91 2.52
CA VAL A 189 -8.08 -8.40 1.93
C VAL A 189 -7.75 -7.23 1.01
N ILE A 190 -8.23 -7.29 -0.22
CA ILE A 190 -7.96 -6.27 -1.25
C ILE A 190 -9.29 -5.74 -1.76
N LEU A 191 -9.54 -4.46 -1.53
CA LEU A 191 -10.67 -3.73 -2.11
C LEU A 191 -10.28 -3.18 -3.47
N GLN A 192 -11.26 -3.03 -4.36
CA GLN A 192 -11.03 -2.43 -5.66
C GLN A 192 -12.04 -1.32 -5.93
N TYR A 193 -11.56 -0.19 -6.44
CA TYR A 193 -12.36 1.00 -6.68
C TYR A 193 -12.16 1.55 -8.09
N GLU A 194 -13.23 2.14 -8.61
CA GLU A 194 -13.19 2.94 -9.82
C GLU A 194 -12.47 4.27 -9.55
N ILE A 195 -11.39 4.53 -10.29
CA ILE A 195 -10.58 5.74 -10.12
C ILE A 195 -11.42 7.00 -10.39
N ALA A 196 -12.33 6.94 -11.37
CA ALA A 196 -13.23 8.05 -11.68
C ALA A 196 -14.21 8.37 -10.53
N GLU A 197 -14.69 7.36 -9.80
CA GLU A 197 -15.59 7.55 -8.66
C GLU A 197 -14.85 8.15 -7.47
N LEU A 198 -13.63 7.67 -7.20
CA LEU A 198 -12.75 8.26 -6.17
C LEU A 198 -12.52 9.75 -6.46
N ASN A 199 -12.13 10.09 -7.70
CA ASN A 199 -11.94 11.49 -8.10
C ASN A 199 -13.21 12.34 -7.95
N ALA A 200 -14.37 11.81 -8.34
CA ALA A 200 -15.64 12.55 -8.26
C ALA A 200 -16.05 12.83 -6.79
N ALA A 201 -15.73 11.91 -5.89
CA ALA A 201 -16.06 12.03 -4.47
C ALA A 201 -15.01 12.84 -3.67
N ALA A 202 -13.77 12.92 -4.15
CA ALA A 202 -12.66 13.53 -3.41
C ALA A 202 -12.89 15.01 -3.09
N LYS A 203 -12.53 15.41 -1.87
CA LYS A 203 -12.60 16.80 -1.38
C LYS A 203 -11.31 17.19 -0.67
N PRO A 204 -10.99 18.49 -0.53
CA PRO A 204 -9.95 18.93 0.39
C PRO A 204 -10.20 18.35 1.79
N LEU A 205 -9.15 17.85 2.43
CA LEU A 205 -9.24 17.27 3.76
C LEU A 205 -8.75 18.27 4.80
N ASP A 206 -9.66 18.66 5.71
CA ASP A 206 -9.33 19.39 6.92
C ASP A 206 -9.28 18.41 8.10
N GLU A 207 -8.15 18.34 8.79
CA GLU A 207 -7.96 17.45 9.95
C GLU A 207 -8.83 17.87 11.15
N ALA A 208 -9.22 19.14 11.22
CA ALA A 208 -10.12 19.65 12.26
C ALA A 208 -11.59 19.29 11.98
N ASP A 209 -11.96 19.06 10.72
CA ASP A 209 -13.31 18.67 10.30
C ASP A 209 -13.25 17.59 9.19
N MET A 210 -12.77 16.41 9.58
CA MET A 210 -12.58 15.30 8.66
C MET A 210 -13.91 14.84 8.04
N HIS A 211 -14.07 15.06 6.75
CA HIS A 211 -15.27 14.69 6.01
C HIS A 211 -15.39 13.18 5.79
N ARG A 212 -16.60 12.72 5.44
CA ARG A 212 -16.88 11.33 5.04
C ARG A 212 -17.37 11.20 3.58
N PHE A 213 -17.12 12.22 2.76
CA PHE A 213 -17.33 12.13 1.30
C PHE A 213 -16.34 11.16 0.67
N GLY A 214 -16.85 10.18 -0.05
CA GLY A 214 -16.06 9.10 -0.63
C GLY A 214 -16.93 8.06 -1.31
N VAL A 215 -16.34 6.93 -1.65
CA VAL A 215 -17.05 5.81 -2.30
C VAL A 215 -17.65 4.92 -1.22
N GLU A 216 -18.95 4.68 -1.30
CA GLU A 216 -19.68 3.95 -0.25
C GLU A 216 -19.31 2.46 -0.21
N ASN A 217 -19.19 1.83 -1.39
CA ASN A 217 -18.88 0.41 -1.53
C ASN A 217 -17.80 0.22 -2.59
N PRO A 218 -16.81 -0.66 -2.35
CA PRO A 218 -15.86 -1.05 -3.39
C PRO A 218 -16.57 -1.79 -4.53
N ARG A 219 -16.01 -1.73 -5.73
CA ARG A 219 -16.44 -2.54 -6.87
C ARG A 219 -16.31 -4.03 -6.56
N ASN A 220 -15.20 -4.41 -5.93
CA ASN A 220 -14.92 -5.78 -5.53
C ASN A 220 -14.17 -5.84 -4.19
N LYS A 221 -14.35 -6.95 -3.47
CA LYS A 221 -13.56 -7.35 -2.30
C LYS A 221 -12.96 -8.73 -2.57
N TYR A 222 -11.64 -8.80 -2.55
CA TYR A 222 -10.85 -10.00 -2.86
C TYR A 222 -10.09 -10.49 -1.63
N TYR A 223 -9.72 -11.76 -1.67
CA TYR A 223 -9.04 -12.45 -0.59
C TYR A 223 -7.84 -13.23 -1.13
N LEU A 224 -6.65 -12.97 -0.60
CA LEU A 224 -5.41 -13.70 -0.94
C LEU A 224 -4.94 -14.50 0.28
N TYR A 225 -4.95 -15.83 0.18
CA TYR A 225 -4.58 -16.69 1.30
C TYR A 225 -3.07 -16.78 1.46
N THR A 226 -2.52 -16.15 2.51
CA THR A 226 -1.08 -16.05 2.75
C THR A 226 -0.65 -16.58 4.12
N GLY A 227 -1.62 -16.76 5.02
CA GLY A 227 -1.37 -16.71 6.46
C GLY A 227 -1.37 -15.27 6.97
N ASN A 228 -1.24 -15.08 8.28
CA ASN A 228 -1.18 -13.75 8.84
C ASN A 228 0.07 -12.99 8.39
N THR A 229 -0.02 -11.67 8.45
CA THR A 229 1.08 -10.73 8.23
C THR A 229 1.04 -9.69 9.34
N THR A 230 2.12 -8.92 9.47
CA THR A 230 2.18 -7.84 10.45
C THR A 230 1.81 -6.53 9.76
N TYR A 231 0.62 -5.99 10.04
CA TYR A 231 0.06 -4.80 9.39
C TYR A 231 -0.33 -4.95 7.91
N GLY A 232 -0.45 -6.17 7.40
CA GLY A 232 -0.96 -6.42 6.04
C GLY A 232 0.07 -6.16 4.93
N VAL A 233 -0.42 -6.05 3.70
CA VAL A 233 0.38 -5.62 2.54
C VAL A 233 0.77 -4.16 2.72
N GLN A 234 2.07 -3.89 2.74
CA GLN A 234 2.62 -2.54 2.88
C GLN A 234 2.78 -1.85 1.55
N ASN A 235 3.18 -2.58 0.50
CA ASN A 235 3.14 -2.09 -0.88
C ASN A 235 2.60 -3.18 -1.79
N LEU A 236 1.66 -2.80 -2.65
CA LEU A 236 1.19 -3.64 -3.75
C LEU A 236 1.74 -3.02 -5.03
N GLU A 237 2.23 -3.81 -5.96
CA GLU A 237 2.76 -3.29 -7.22
C GLU A 237 2.27 -4.14 -8.39
N TYR A 238 1.72 -3.51 -9.43
CA TYR A 238 1.41 -4.20 -10.68
C TYR A 238 2.62 -4.11 -11.63
N ASP A 239 2.99 -5.22 -12.25
CA ASP A 239 4.05 -5.24 -13.26
C ASP A 239 3.49 -5.58 -14.64
N GLU A 240 3.60 -4.63 -15.58
CA GLU A 240 3.15 -4.79 -16.97
C GLU A 240 3.87 -5.94 -17.68
N PHE A 241 5.12 -6.24 -17.32
CA PHE A 241 5.93 -7.27 -17.98
C PHE A 241 5.42 -8.69 -17.68
N THR A 242 5.10 -8.97 -16.42
CA THR A 242 4.54 -10.27 -16.00
C THR A 242 3.01 -10.31 -16.07
N GLY A 243 2.35 -9.16 -15.96
CA GLY A 243 0.92 -9.04 -15.74
C GLY A 243 0.48 -9.64 -14.40
N ASP A 244 1.32 -9.55 -13.37
CA ASP A 244 1.11 -10.07 -12.03
C ASP A 244 1.24 -8.94 -11.00
N TYR A 245 0.73 -9.15 -9.78
CA TYR A 245 0.87 -8.20 -8.68
C TYR A 245 1.83 -8.71 -7.60
N PHE A 246 2.68 -7.82 -7.10
CA PHE A 246 3.65 -8.11 -6.05
C PHE A 246 3.17 -7.48 -4.74
N ALA A 247 2.76 -8.34 -3.80
CA ALA A 247 2.32 -7.93 -2.47
C ALA A 247 3.49 -8.05 -1.48
N CYS A 248 4.07 -6.90 -1.13
CA CYS A 248 5.17 -6.79 -0.18
C CYS A 248 4.62 -6.58 1.23
N VAL A 249 5.02 -7.41 2.19
CA VAL A 249 4.43 -7.44 3.53
C VAL A 249 5.52 -7.34 4.60
N TYR A 250 5.15 -6.95 5.82
CA TYR A 250 5.92 -7.40 6.97
C TYR A 250 5.48 -8.82 7.34
N THR A 251 6.46 -9.69 7.56
CA THR A 251 6.23 -11.13 7.73
C THR A 251 5.27 -11.44 8.88
N GLY A 252 4.46 -12.48 8.68
CA GLY A 252 3.65 -13.08 9.73
C GLY A 252 4.48 -13.84 10.76
N HIS A 253 3.77 -14.34 11.77
CA HIS A 253 4.38 -15.02 12.92
C HIS A 253 3.75 -16.38 13.21
N LYS A 254 2.63 -16.73 12.55
CA LYS A 254 2.00 -18.03 12.71
C LYS A 254 2.93 -19.15 12.20
N PRO A 255 3.29 -20.14 13.04
CA PRO A 255 4.32 -21.13 12.72
C PRO A 255 3.92 -22.13 11.61
N GLN A 256 2.62 -22.28 11.36
CA GLN A 256 2.11 -23.15 10.29
C GLN A 256 2.25 -22.54 8.89
N PHE A 257 2.55 -21.23 8.77
CA PHE A 257 2.72 -20.55 7.49
C PHE A 257 4.21 -20.35 7.15
N PRO A 258 4.56 -20.20 5.86
CA PRO A 258 5.92 -19.90 5.47
C PRO A 258 6.39 -18.50 5.85
N ASN A 259 5.45 -17.55 6.03
CA ASN A 259 5.73 -16.14 6.39
C ASN A 259 6.72 -15.46 5.42
N TYR A 260 6.50 -15.63 4.11
CA TYR A 260 7.30 -14.93 3.09
C TYR A 260 7.13 -13.41 3.22
N PRO A 261 8.19 -12.62 2.97
CA PRO A 261 8.12 -11.16 2.96
C PRO A 261 7.45 -10.60 1.69
N MET A 262 7.27 -11.42 0.66
CA MET A 262 6.63 -11.03 -0.59
C MET A 262 5.83 -12.19 -1.18
N PHE A 263 4.64 -11.88 -1.68
CA PHE A 263 3.78 -12.79 -2.41
C PHE A 263 3.52 -12.26 -3.82
N VAL A 264 3.29 -13.16 -4.78
CA VAL A 264 2.94 -12.78 -6.15
C VAL A 264 1.54 -13.28 -6.46
N ILE A 265 0.63 -12.37 -6.80
CA ILE A 265 -0.73 -12.69 -7.23
C ILE A 265 -0.70 -12.92 -8.73
N ASP A 266 -1.20 -14.07 -9.20
CA ASP A 266 -1.28 -14.39 -10.63
C ASP A 266 -2.37 -13.53 -11.29
N GLY A 267 -1.97 -12.41 -11.88
CA GLY A 267 -2.89 -11.46 -12.52
C GLY A 267 -3.51 -12.02 -13.81
N GLY A 268 -3.02 -13.17 -14.30
CA GLY A 268 -3.61 -13.91 -15.41
C GLY A 268 -4.80 -14.78 -15.03
N LYS A 269 -5.12 -14.92 -13.74
CA LYS A 269 -6.24 -15.72 -13.25
C LYS A 269 -7.30 -14.86 -12.60
N ALA A 270 -8.55 -15.08 -13.01
CA ALA A 270 -9.69 -14.46 -12.36
C ALA A 270 -9.84 -14.99 -10.92
N ALA A 271 -10.37 -14.14 -10.04
CA ALA A 271 -10.74 -14.56 -8.70
C ALA A 271 -11.88 -15.59 -8.73
N GLU A 272 -11.84 -16.56 -7.84
CA GLU A 272 -12.84 -17.64 -7.73
C GLU A 272 -13.67 -17.48 -6.45
N GLU A 273 -15.00 -17.55 -6.55
CA GLU A 273 -15.88 -17.60 -5.38
C GLU A 273 -15.66 -18.92 -4.61
N LYS A 274 -15.18 -18.80 -3.36
CA LYS A 274 -14.86 -19.96 -2.51
C LYS A 274 -15.24 -19.67 -1.05
N PRO A 275 -15.59 -20.72 -0.28
CA PRO A 275 -15.65 -20.63 1.17
C PRO A 275 -14.28 -20.20 1.71
N LEU A 276 -14.27 -19.18 2.57
CA LEU A 276 -13.07 -18.68 3.21
C LEU A 276 -12.70 -19.55 4.41
N VAL A 277 -11.43 -19.91 4.50
CA VAL A 277 -10.90 -20.72 5.61
C VAL A 277 -10.87 -19.87 6.89
N GLY A 278 -11.47 -20.36 7.98
CA GLY A 278 -11.40 -19.67 9.28
C GLY A 278 -12.34 -18.47 9.44
N CYS A 279 -13.18 -18.16 8.44
CA CYS A 279 -14.10 -17.00 8.46
C CYS A 279 -15.56 -17.39 8.71
N GLY A 280 -15.82 -18.38 9.58
CA GLY A 280 -17.19 -18.71 10.04
C GLY A 280 -18.20 -19.07 8.93
N GLY A 281 -17.72 -19.61 7.79
CA GLY A 281 -18.57 -20.00 6.66
C GLY A 281 -18.81 -18.90 5.60
N GLU A 282 -18.15 -17.74 5.73
CA GLU A 282 -18.16 -16.70 4.69
C GLU A 282 -17.65 -17.24 3.34
N THR A 283 -18.21 -16.73 2.26
CA THR A 283 -17.75 -16.97 0.88
C THR A 283 -17.19 -15.67 0.32
N GLY A 284 -16.09 -15.74 -0.41
CA GLY A 284 -15.48 -14.56 -1.03
C GLY A 284 -14.69 -14.90 -2.29
N ARG A 285 -14.27 -13.84 -3.00
CA ARG A 285 -13.51 -13.91 -4.25
C ARG A 285 -12.04 -14.14 -3.96
N VAL A 286 -11.62 -15.40 -4.02
CA VAL A 286 -10.26 -15.81 -3.69
C VAL A 286 -9.33 -15.70 -4.89
N LEU A 287 -8.22 -14.99 -4.69
CA LEU A 287 -7.14 -14.82 -5.66
C LEU A 287 -6.16 -15.98 -5.61
N SER A 288 -5.46 -16.20 -6.72
CA SER A 288 -4.44 -17.25 -6.84
C SER A 288 -3.04 -16.68 -6.67
N LEU A 289 -2.22 -17.36 -5.87
CA LEU A 289 -0.78 -17.10 -5.85
C LEU A 289 -0.13 -17.68 -7.12
N LYS A 290 0.83 -16.93 -7.67
CA LYS A 290 1.74 -17.40 -8.72
C LYS A 290 2.75 -18.37 -8.11
N GLU A 291 3.11 -19.42 -8.84
CA GLU A 291 4.24 -20.26 -8.46
C GLU A 291 5.55 -19.49 -8.69
N THR A 292 6.33 -19.32 -7.62
CA THR A 292 7.59 -18.56 -7.62
C THR A 292 8.84 -19.47 -7.57
N GLY A 293 8.65 -20.78 -7.59
CA GLY A 293 9.70 -21.79 -7.36
C GLY A 293 10.03 -22.04 -5.89
N GLU A 294 9.43 -21.29 -4.95
CA GLU A 294 9.41 -21.62 -3.52
C GLU A 294 7.95 -21.78 -3.06
N ALA A 295 7.64 -22.91 -2.44
CA ALA A 295 6.34 -23.15 -1.86
C ALA A 295 6.44 -24.03 -0.60
N LYS A 296 5.60 -23.72 0.39
CA LYS A 296 5.42 -24.53 1.59
C LYS A 296 3.96 -24.47 2.02
N ASN A 297 3.40 -25.63 2.37
CA ASN A 297 1.99 -25.76 2.77
C ASN A 297 1.01 -25.18 1.74
N GLY A 298 1.31 -25.31 0.45
CA GLY A 298 0.47 -24.80 -0.64
C GLY A 298 0.54 -23.28 -0.86
N ILE A 299 1.39 -22.57 -0.13
CA ILE A 299 1.61 -21.13 -0.28
C ILE A 299 2.97 -20.88 -0.94
N SER A 300 2.97 -20.09 -2.01
CA SER A 300 4.16 -19.69 -2.76
C SER A 300 4.47 -18.21 -2.52
N GLY A 301 5.76 -17.86 -2.49
CA GLY A 301 6.21 -16.49 -2.22
C GLY A 301 7.69 -16.30 -2.53
N ILE A 302 8.22 -15.10 -2.32
CA ILE A 302 9.60 -14.74 -2.62
C ILE A 302 10.28 -14.31 -1.32
N ASN A 303 11.42 -14.92 -1.00
CA ASN A 303 12.30 -14.46 0.07
C ASN A 303 13.19 -13.30 -0.42
N PHE A 304 12.60 -12.11 -0.51
CA PHE A 304 13.31 -10.86 -0.84
C PHE A 304 13.04 -9.81 0.24
N PRO A 305 14.08 -9.17 0.82
CA PRO A 305 13.92 -8.36 2.03
C PRO A 305 13.42 -6.93 1.79
N LEU A 306 13.35 -6.47 0.52
CA LEU A 306 12.88 -5.12 0.18
C LEU A 306 11.47 -5.16 -0.40
N GLY A 307 10.85 -3.97 -0.48
CA GLY A 307 9.52 -3.75 -1.08
C GLY A 307 8.48 -3.25 -0.09
N SER A 308 8.61 -3.57 1.20
CA SER A 308 7.67 -3.10 2.22
C SER A 308 7.72 -1.59 2.51
N MET A 309 8.74 -0.89 2.03
CA MET A 309 8.89 0.58 2.19
C MET A 309 8.81 1.35 0.86
N GLY A 310 8.49 0.65 -0.23
CA GLY A 310 8.42 1.21 -1.57
C GLY A 310 8.98 0.26 -2.63
N VAL A 311 8.19 0.07 -3.67
CA VAL A 311 8.55 -0.65 -4.88
C VAL A 311 7.82 0.02 -6.05
N HIS A 312 8.42 0.03 -7.23
CA HIS A 312 7.77 0.44 -8.47
C HIS A 312 8.31 -0.42 -9.62
N SER A 313 7.43 -0.99 -10.43
CA SER A 313 7.79 -1.69 -11.65
C SER A 313 8.11 -0.69 -12.76
N LEU A 314 9.13 -1.00 -13.55
CA LEU A 314 9.46 -0.25 -14.76
C LEU A 314 8.73 -0.77 -16.00
N GLY A 315 7.93 -1.83 -15.87
CA GLY A 315 7.11 -2.43 -16.94
C GLY A 315 7.88 -3.31 -17.93
N ASP A 316 9.17 -3.55 -17.68
CA ASP A 316 10.07 -4.35 -18.52
C ASP A 316 10.75 -5.50 -17.75
N GLY A 317 10.19 -5.84 -16.59
CA GLY A 317 10.74 -6.83 -15.66
C GLY A 317 11.85 -6.27 -14.76
N GLU A 318 12.18 -4.98 -14.87
CA GLU A 318 12.93 -4.28 -13.85
C GLU A 318 12.03 -3.57 -12.85
N PHE A 319 12.55 -3.42 -11.63
CA PHE A 319 11.87 -2.82 -10.50
C PHE A 319 12.83 -1.87 -9.79
N CYS A 320 12.28 -0.80 -9.24
CA CYS A 320 12.94 0.07 -8.30
C CYS A 320 12.45 -0.29 -6.90
N PHE A 321 13.36 -0.62 -5.99
CA PHE A 321 13.06 -0.89 -4.59
C PHE A 321 13.66 0.19 -3.70
N VAL A 322 12.94 0.56 -2.65
CA VAL A 322 13.45 1.40 -1.57
C VAL A 322 14.34 0.58 -0.64
N ASP A 323 15.60 1.00 -0.53
CA ASP A 323 16.58 0.53 0.44
C ASP A 323 16.74 1.61 1.54
N PRO A 324 16.26 1.36 2.76
CA PRO A 324 16.19 2.39 3.80
C PRO A 324 17.54 2.66 4.47
N VAL A 325 17.80 3.94 4.77
CA VAL A 325 19.02 4.40 5.46
C VAL A 325 18.66 4.89 6.87
N TRP A 326 19.19 4.21 7.88
CA TRP A 326 18.83 4.39 9.30
C TRP A 326 19.89 5.12 10.14
N ASP A 327 20.96 5.62 9.51
CA ASP A 327 22.13 6.18 10.19
C ASP A 327 21.83 7.46 11.00
N ASP A 328 20.76 8.17 10.66
CA ASP A 328 20.33 9.42 11.27
C ASP A 328 18.83 9.34 11.61
N PRO A 329 18.47 8.87 12.83
CA PRO A 329 17.07 8.68 13.22
C PRO A 329 16.21 9.95 13.22
N ASP A 330 16.85 11.12 13.27
CA ASP A 330 16.17 12.40 13.18
C ASP A 330 15.94 12.85 11.74
N ASN A 331 16.63 12.22 10.77
CA ASN A 331 16.60 12.56 9.36
C ASN A 331 16.72 11.32 8.47
N LEU A 332 15.70 10.47 8.54
CA LEU A 332 15.56 9.26 7.75
C LEU A 332 15.54 9.57 6.26
N SER A 333 16.07 8.64 5.50
CA SER A 333 16.22 8.74 4.05
C SER A 333 16.23 7.36 3.44
N VAL A 334 16.11 7.30 2.12
CA VAL A 334 16.16 6.05 1.36
C VAL A 334 16.98 6.19 0.09
N ASN A 335 17.50 5.06 -0.38
CA ASN A 335 18.03 4.90 -1.73
C ASN A 335 17.03 4.11 -2.57
N CYS A 336 16.66 4.64 -3.72
CA CYS A 336 15.93 3.90 -4.75
C CYS A 336 16.95 3.09 -5.57
N VAL A 337 16.85 1.76 -5.54
CA VAL A 337 17.82 0.84 -6.14
C VAL A 337 17.14 -0.03 -7.20
N ARG A 338 17.80 -0.21 -8.35
CA ARG A 338 17.27 -1.01 -9.46
C ARG A 338 17.59 -2.50 -9.32
N TYR A 339 16.59 -3.31 -9.61
CA TYR A 339 16.66 -4.77 -9.66
C TYR A 339 15.97 -5.28 -10.92
N ARG A 340 16.39 -6.46 -11.39
CA ARG A 340 15.72 -7.20 -12.44
C ARG A 340 15.10 -8.46 -11.88
N LEU A 341 13.84 -8.69 -12.20
CA LEU A 341 13.17 -9.97 -11.98
C LEU A 341 13.76 -11.02 -12.92
N THR A 342 14.14 -12.16 -12.36
CA THR A 342 14.69 -13.30 -13.09
C THR A 342 13.97 -14.58 -12.67
N GLY A 343 13.94 -15.57 -13.56
CA GLY A 343 13.26 -16.85 -13.36
C GLY A 343 14.17 -18.04 -13.64
N THR A 344 15.38 -18.05 -13.08
CA THR A 344 16.36 -19.12 -13.32
C THR A 344 15.91 -20.40 -12.62
N ASP A 345 15.91 -21.52 -13.34
CA ASP A 345 15.48 -22.84 -12.85
C ASP A 345 14.05 -22.86 -12.25
N GLY A 346 13.16 -22.01 -12.77
CA GLY A 346 11.78 -21.91 -12.31
C GLY A 346 11.61 -21.16 -10.98
N LYS A 347 12.68 -20.55 -10.46
CA LYS A 347 12.66 -19.75 -9.23
C LYS A 347 12.73 -18.26 -9.54
N LEU A 348 11.73 -17.52 -9.09
CA LEU A 348 11.70 -16.07 -9.19
C LEU A 348 12.67 -15.44 -8.18
N ALA A 349 13.48 -14.50 -8.64
CA ALA A 349 14.43 -13.76 -7.82
C ALA A 349 14.72 -12.37 -8.41
N PHE A 350 15.04 -11.41 -7.53
CA PHE A 350 15.47 -10.07 -7.91
C PHE A 350 16.99 -9.96 -7.84
N ILE A 351 17.61 -9.53 -8.95
CA ILE A 351 19.05 -9.33 -9.04
C ILE A 351 19.33 -7.83 -9.20
N LYS A 352 20.16 -7.25 -8.33
CA LYS A 352 20.55 -5.83 -8.40
C LYS A 352 21.26 -5.57 -9.74
N VAL A 353 20.89 -4.49 -10.43
CA VAL A 353 21.39 -4.13 -11.78
C VAL A 353 22.51 -3.11 -11.73
#